data_AF-A0A7D9E819-F1
#
_entry.id   AF-A0A7D9E819-F1
#
_cell.length_a   1.000
_cell.length_b   1.000
_cell.length_c   1.000
_cell.angle_alpha   90.00
_cell.angle_beta   90.00
_cell.angle_gamma   90.00
#
_symmetry.space_group_name_H-M   'P 1'
#
loop_
_entity.id
_entity.type
_entity.pdbx_description
1 polymer ?
#
loop_
_entity_poly.entity_id
_entity_poly.type
_entity_poly.pdbx_seq_one_letter_code
_entity_poly.pdbx_strand_id
1 'polypeptide(L)'
;MVGPLIDGYLTEIGKGMFAKLGRSRNTGLMPPIKLFVPYTIFRHVCNIVVGYGGSLSLLKKNRMLVEITNSDNAGKVFSPVRCKGDNLLRKRHFDKVRENGRNIYKYSGRAAVVVTSTTPIIFDYNTKQEKLTILFYVQRYDKDDFSLDATLQALLNSNQVE
;
A
#
# COMPACT_ATOMS: atom_id res chain seq x y z
N MET A 1 -26.61 -5.13 0.07
CA MET A 1 -25.29 -5.48 0.63
C MET A 1 -24.26 -5.46 -0.49
N VAL A 2 -23.29 -4.54 -0.47
CA VAL A 2 -22.24 -4.41 -1.51
C VAL A 2 -20.84 -4.76 -0.94
N GLY A 3 -20.78 -5.24 0.31
CA GLY A 3 -19.54 -5.49 1.06
C GLY A 3 -18.52 -6.34 0.30
N PRO A 4 -18.86 -7.57 -0.15
CA PRO A 4 -17.93 -8.43 -0.87
C PRO A 4 -17.38 -7.84 -2.17
N LEU A 5 -18.19 -7.03 -2.87
CA LEU A 5 -17.76 -6.36 -4.09
C LEU A 5 -16.75 -5.26 -3.78
N ILE A 6 -17.01 -4.43 -2.77
CA ILE A 6 -16.09 -3.38 -2.33
C ILE A 6 -14.78 -3.99 -1.83
N ASP A 7 -14.85 -5.06 -1.03
CA ASP A 7 -13.69 -5.79 -0.54
C ASP A 7 -12.87 -6.40 -1.69
N GLY A 8 -13.54 -6.83 -2.77
CA GLY A 8 -12.90 -7.25 -4.01
C GLY A 8 -12.05 -6.14 -4.65
N TYR A 9 -12.59 -4.92 -4.76
CA TYR A 9 -11.84 -3.78 -5.28
C TYR A 9 -10.69 -3.36 -4.36
N LEU A 10 -10.90 -3.32 -3.05
CA LEU A 10 -9.83 -3.06 -2.08
C LEU A 10 -8.71 -4.11 -2.17
N THR A 11 -9.08 -5.36 -2.38
CA THR A 11 -8.13 -6.46 -2.59
C THR A 11 -7.33 -6.26 -3.87
N GLU A 12 -7.96 -5.87 -4.98
CA GLU A 12 -7.22 -5.59 -6.24
C GLU A 12 -6.30 -4.38 -6.12
N ILE A 13 -6.73 -3.32 -5.42
CA ILE A 13 -5.87 -2.18 -5.07
C ILE A 13 -4.66 -2.65 -4.26
N GLY A 14 -4.90 -3.42 -3.20
CA GLY A 14 -3.85 -3.95 -2.33
C GLY A 14 -2.89 -4.88 -3.06
N LYS A 15 -3.39 -5.77 -3.93
CA LYS A 15 -2.55 -6.64 -4.78
C LYS A 15 -1.67 -5.83 -5.72
N GLY A 16 -2.19 -4.74 -6.27
CA GLY A 16 -1.41 -3.80 -7.07
C GLY A 16 -0.21 -3.25 -6.28
N MET A 17 -0.42 -2.85 -5.02
CA MET A 17 0.66 -2.40 -4.13
C MET A 17 1.62 -3.54 -3.79
N PHE A 18 1.09 -4.71 -3.43
CA PHE A 18 1.86 -5.90 -3.10
C PHE A 18 2.78 -6.35 -4.24
N ALA A 19 2.36 -6.20 -5.49
CA ALA A 19 3.18 -6.49 -6.66
C ALA A 19 4.42 -5.58 -6.76
N LYS A 20 4.36 -4.35 -6.23
CA LYS A 20 5.51 -3.44 -6.15
C LYS A 20 6.45 -3.74 -4.98
N LEU A 21 6.05 -4.61 -4.05
CA LEU A 21 6.89 -5.10 -2.95
C LEU A 21 7.87 -6.19 -3.40
N GLY A 22 8.02 -6.47 -4.69
CA GLY A 22 9.02 -7.42 -5.18
C GLY A 22 10.47 -7.00 -4.87
N ARG A 23 11.36 -7.99 -4.74
CA ARG A 23 12.76 -7.79 -4.34
C ARG A 23 13.56 -6.91 -5.31
N SER A 24 13.31 -7.05 -6.62
CA SER A 24 14.03 -6.33 -7.68
C SER A 24 13.49 -4.92 -7.97
N ARG A 25 12.61 -4.38 -7.12
CA ARG A 25 12.02 -3.05 -7.28
C ARG A 25 12.70 -2.05 -6.35
N ASN A 26 12.72 -0.79 -6.76
CA ASN A 26 13.32 0.29 -5.99
C ASN A 26 12.53 0.60 -4.71
N THR A 27 13.22 1.20 -3.75
CA THR A 27 12.64 1.87 -2.58
C THR A 27 12.22 3.29 -2.94
N GLY A 28 11.32 3.91 -2.17
CA GLY A 28 10.82 5.27 -2.44
C GLY A 28 9.41 5.30 -3.01
N LEU A 29 9.09 6.39 -3.71
CA LEU A 29 7.80 6.58 -4.37
C LEU A 29 7.64 5.59 -5.53
N MET A 30 6.59 4.79 -5.50
CA MET A 30 6.35 3.77 -6.52
C MET A 30 5.69 4.34 -7.77
N PRO A 31 5.94 3.75 -8.95
CA PRO A 31 5.18 4.06 -10.15
C PRO A 31 3.67 3.90 -9.88
N PRO A 32 2.85 4.89 -10.26
CA PRO A 32 1.44 4.91 -9.90
C PRO A 32 0.70 3.67 -10.42
N ILE A 33 -0.20 3.13 -9.60
CA ILE A 33 -1.13 2.08 -10.03
C ILE A 33 -2.38 2.75 -10.58
N LYS A 34 -2.86 2.31 -11.73
CA LYS A 34 -4.06 2.86 -12.37
C LYS A 34 -5.09 1.77 -12.54
N LEU A 35 -6.30 1.99 -12.05
CA LEU A 35 -7.41 1.03 -12.10
C LEU A 35 -8.68 1.75 -12.55
N PHE A 36 -9.52 1.03 -13.29
CA PHE A 36 -10.90 1.46 -13.51
C PHE A 36 -11.72 1.05 -12.28
N VAL A 37 -12.42 2.01 -11.68
CA VAL A 37 -13.30 1.78 -10.53
C VAL A 37 -14.56 2.60 -10.75
N PRO A 38 -15.75 1.98 -10.88
CA PRO A 38 -16.99 2.72 -11.03
C PRO A 38 -17.20 3.72 -9.88
N TYR A 39 -17.77 4.89 -10.16
CA TYR A 39 -17.92 5.95 -9.17
C TYR A 39 -18.68 5.50 -7.92
N THR A 40 -19.73 4.70 -8.11
CA THR A 40 -20.53 4.13 -7.01
C THR A 40 -19.69 3.28 -6.07
N ILE A 41 -18.79 2.46 -6.61
CA ILE A 41 -17.86 1.64 -5.82
C ILE A 41 -16.82 2.53 -5.13
N PHE A 42 -16.23 3.48 -5.87
CA PHE A 42 -15.21 4.35 -5.31
C PHE A 42 -15.74 5.21 -4.17
N ARG A 43 -17.00 5.66 -4.23
CA ARG A 43 -17.66 6.36 -3.12
C ARG A 43 -17.72 5.52 -1.85
N HIS A 44 -18.01 4.22 -1.97
CA HIS A 44 -17.97 3.32 -0.82
C HIS A 44 -16.55 3.09 -0.30
N VAL A 45 -15.56 2.99 -1.18
CA VAL A 45 -14.14 2.95 -0.79
C VAL A 45 -13.77 4.20 0.01
N CYS A 46 -14.19 5.39 -0.44
CA CYS A 46 -13.97 6.64 0.30
C CYS A 46 -14.56 6.57 1.71
N ASN A 47 -15.81 6.10 1.84
CA ASN A 47 -16.46 5.97 3.14
C ASN A 47 -15.72 5.01 4.09
N ILE A 48 -15.16 3.92 3.57
CA ILE A 48 -14.34 2.99 4.37
C ILE A 48 -13.07 3.68 4.84
N VAL A 49 -12.35 4.34 3.92
CA VAL A 49 -11.10 5.02 4.26
C VAL A 49 -11.32 6.12 5.28
N VAL A 50 -12.33 6.97 5.07
CA VAL A 50 -12.70 8.04 6.02
C VAL A 50 -13.18 7.47 7.35
N GLY A 51 -13.98 6.39 7.32
CA GLY A 51 -14.47 5.72 8.53
C GLY A 51 -13.33 5.12 9.39
N TYR A 52 -12.19 4.79 8.78
CA TYR A 52 -10.99 4.37 9.49
C TYR A 52 -10.01 5.50 9.80
N GLY A 53 -10.35 6.77 9.54
CA GLY A 53 -9.53 7.92 9.88
C GLY A 53 -8.61 8.43 8.77
N GLY A 54 -8.88 8.09 7.52
CA GLY A 54 -8.31 8.79 6.36
C GLY A 54 -9.05 10.10 6.06
N SER A 55 -8.50 10.90 5.15
CA SER A 55 -9.10 12.17 4.70
C SER A 55 -9.69 12.04 3.29
N LEU A 56 -10.70 12.85 3.00
CA LEU A 56 -11.28 13.01 1.66
C LEU A 56 -11.32 14.50 1.31
N SER A 57 -10.69 14.86 0.20
CA SER A 57 -10.70 16.20 -0.37
C SER A 57 -11.34 16.18 -1.75
N LEU A 58 -12.34 17.04 -1.96
CA LEU A 58 -12.95 17.25 -3.27
C LEU A 58 -12.18 18.34 -4.01
N LEU A 59 -11.47 17.95 -5.06
CA LEU A 59 -10.70 18.86 -5.89
C LEU A 59 -11.57 19.42 -7.02
N LYS A 60 -11.22 20.60 -7.53
CA LYS A 60 -11.86 21.19 -8.71
C LYS A 60 -11.75 20.22 -9.90
N LYS A 61 -12.72 20.26 -10.82
CA LYS A 61 -12.78 19.46 -12.07
C LYS A 61 -12.91 17.95 -11.84
N ASN A 62 -13.96 17.50 -11.15
CA ASN A 62 -14.33 16.07 -11.13
C ASN A 62 -13.24 15.16 -10.57
N ARG A 63 -12.48 15.64 -9.57
CA ARG A 63 -11.42 14.88 -8.91
C ARG A 63 -11.69 14.74 -7.42
N MET A 64 -11.44 13.54 -6.91
CA MET A 64 -11.51 13.22 -5.49
C MET A 64 -10.13 12.73 -5.07
N LEU A 65 -9.62 13.26 -3.96
CA LEU A 65 -8.37 12.84 -3.36
C LEU A 65 -8.67 12.22 -2.00
N VAL A 66 -8.30 10.97 -1.82
CA VAL A 66 -8.39 10.29 -0.52
C VAL A 66 -7.00 9.95 -0.03
N GLU A 67 -6.70 10.24 1.22
CA GLU A 67 -5.36 10.03 1.78
C GLU A 67 -5.42 9.22 3.07
N ILE A 68 -4.45 8.32 3.22
CA ILE A 68 -4.21 7.57 4.44
C ILE A 68 -2.83 7.94 4.92
N THR A 69 -2.74 8.62 6.05
CA THR A 69 -1.50 9.14 6.64
C THR A 69 -1.00 8.32 7.84
N ASN A 70 -1.78 7.36 8.31
CA ASN A 70 -1.46 6.53 9.46
C ASN A 70 -1.41 5.05 9.06
N SER A 71 -0.35 4.35 9.49
CA SER A 71 -0.13 2.95 9.14
C SER A 71 -1.15 1.97 9.73
N ASP A 72 -1.71 2.26 10.91
CA ASP A 72 -2.77 1.44 11.52
C ASP A 72 -4.08 1.59 10.76
N ASN A 73 -4.39 2.80 10.30
CA ASN A 73 -5.57 3.06 9.48
C ASN A 73 -5.45 2.35 8.12
N ALA A 74 -4.26 2.38 7.50
CA ALA A 74 -3.99 1.59 6.30
C ALA A 74 -4.16 0.09 6.55
N GLY A 75 -3.69 -0.41 7.70
CA GLY A 75 -3.87 -1.80 8.12
C GLY A 75 -5.34 -2.20 8.30
N LYS A 76 -6.20 -1.29 8.78
CA LYS A 76 -7.66 -1.54 8.89
C LYS A 76 -8.34 -1.55 7.53
N VAL A 77 -7.97 -0.62 6.63
CA VAL A 77 -8.50 -0.55 5.26
C VAL A 77 -8.15 -1.81 4.47
N PHE A 78 -6.89 -2.24 4.53
CA PHE A 78 -6.38 -3.44 3.87
C PHE A 78 -6.25 -4.63 4.81
N SER A 79 -7.21 -4.76 5.74
CA SER A 79 -7.18 -5.82 6.74
C SER A 79 -7.17 -7.19 6.06
N PRO A 80 -6.34 -8.14 6.55
CA PRO A 80 -6.33 -9.52 6.03
C PRO A 80 -7.72 -10.16 5.99
N VAL A 81 -8.62 -9.82 6.91
CA VAL A 81 -10.01 -10.32 6.93
C VAL A 81 -10.76 -9.94 5.66
N ARG A 82 -10.54 -8.75 5.11
CA ARG A 82 -11.11 -8.30 3.83
C ARG A 82 -10.34 -8.88 2.63
N CYS A 83 -9.06 -9.15 2.82
CA CYS A 83 -8.12 -9.58 1.77
C CYS A 83 -7.83 -11.09 1.79
N LYS A 84 -8.79 -11.93 2.21
CA LYS A 84 -8.68 -13.40 2.21
C LYS A 84 -7.48 -13.96 2.98
N GLY A 85 -7.04 -13.27 4.02
CA GLY A 85 -5.90 -13.64 4.87
C GLY A 85 -4.56 -13.04 4.43
N ASP A 86 -4.50 -12.36 3.29
CA ASP A 86 -3.24 -11.80 2.77
C ASP A 86 -2.88 -10.47 3.43
N ASN A 87 -1.60 -10.33 3.83
CA ASN A 87 -1.03 -9.03 4.18
C ASN A 87 -0.51 -8.33 2.92
N LEU A 88 -1.33 -7.45 2.34
CA LEU A 88 -1.02 -6.79 1.08
C LEU A 88 -0.05 -5.61 1.21
N LEU A 89 0.21 -5.14 2.44
CA LEU A 89 1.08 -4.00 2.71
C LEU A 89 2.53 -4.41 3.03
N ARG A 90 2.80 -5.70 3.26
CA ARG A 90 4.13 -6.19 3.64
C ARG A 90 4.44 -7.49 2.91
N LYS A 91 5.69 -7.67 2.51
CA LYS A 91 6.17 -8.88 1.84
C LYS A 91 7.53 -9.30 2.40
N ARG A 92 7.64 -10.58 2.77
CA ARG A 92 8.93 -11.20 3.12
C ARG A 92 9.60 -11.76 1.87
N HIS A 93 10.92 -11.73 1.86
CA HIS A 93 11.74 -12.26 0.79
C HIS A 93 12.57 -13.44 1.30
N PHE A 94 12.71 -14.43 0.43
CA PHE A 94 13.48 -15.63 0.70
C PHE A 94 14.33 -15.97 -0.51
N ASP A 95 15.57 -16.33 -0.24
CA ASP A 95 16.56 -16.71 -1.24
C ASP A 95 16.67 -18.22 -1.28
N LYS A 96 16.66 -18.77 -2.48
CA LYS A 96 16.89 -20.19 -2.70
C LYS A 96 18.39 -20.46 -2.59
N VAL A 97 18.79 -21.17 -1.55
CA VAL A 97 20.19 -21.53 -1.27
C VAL A 97 20.31 -23.06 -1.28
N ARG A 98 21.44 -23.59 -1.76
CA ARG A 98 21.73 -25.02 -1.72
C ARG A 98 22.52 -25.34 -0.46
N GLU A 99 21.96 -26.15 0.43
CA GLU A 99 22.60 -26.57 1.67
C GLU A 99 22.48 -28.10 1.79
N ASN A 100 23.61 -28.78 2.00
CA ASN A 100 23.69 -30.25 2.05
C ASN A 100 23.00 -30.93 0.85
N GLY A 101 23.19 -30.38 -0.36
CA GLY A 101 22.63 -30.90 -1.60
C GLY A 101 21.14 -30.58 -1.84
N ARG A 102 20.42 -30.06 -0.85
CA ARG A 102 18.99 -29.69 -0.94
C ARG A 102 18.80 -28.19 -1.16
N ASN A 103 17.72 -27.82 -1.84
CA ASN A 103 17.30 -26.43 -1.96
C ASN A 103 16.49 -26.03 -0.73
N ILE A 104 16.94 -25.01 -0.03
CA ILE A 104 16.23 -24.39 1.09
C ILE A 104 15.99 -22.91 0.80
N TYR A 105 15.00 -22.33 1.47
CA TYR A 105 14.65 -20.92 1.34
C TYR A 105 15.07 -20.18 2.60
N LYS A 106 16.14 -19.37 2.53
CA LYS A 106 16.61 -18.56 3.66
C LYS A 106 15.99 -17.17 3.58
N TYR A 107 15.54 -16.64 4.71
CA TYR A 107 15.04 -15.27 4.78
C TYR A 107 16.13 -14.28 4.34
N SER A 108 15.77 -13.36 3.45
CA SER A 108 16.70 -12.40 2.86
C SER A 108 16.31 -10.94 3.08
N GLY A 109 15.18 -10.71 3.76
CA GLY A 109 14.69 -9.38 4.11
C GLY A 109 13.21 -9.20 3.81
N ARG A 110 12.74 -7.95 3.85
CA ARG A 110 11.33 -7.61 3.62
C ARG A 110 11.14 -6.28 2.92
N ALA A 111 9.97 -6.11 2.34
CA ALA A 111 9.47 -4.85 1.80
C ALA A 111 8.14 -4.50 2.46
N ALA A 112 7.91 -3.21 2.69
CA ALA A 112 6.66 -2.72 3.28
C ALA A 112 6.23 -1.42 2.61
N VAL A 113 4.93 -1.25 2.40
CA VAL A 113 4.33 0.06 2.17
C VAL A 113 4.50 0.86 3.45
N VAL A 114 5.11 2.04 3.35
CA VAL A 114 5.30 2.95 4.48
C VAL A 114 4.28 4.07 4.39
N VAL A 115 3.65 4.36 5.53
CA VAL A 115 2.49 5.27 5.61
C VAL A 115 2.70 6.22 6.78
N THR A 116 2.88 7.49 6.47
CA THR A 116 3.04 8.60 7.42
C THR A 116 2.31 9.83 6.87
N SER A 117 2.29 10.93 7.62
CA SER A 117 1.82 12.24 7.13
C SER A 117 2.57 12.73 5.89
N THR A 118 3.88 12.42 5.79
CA THR A 118 4.76 12.84 4.68
C THR A 118 4.81 11.83 3.53
N THR A 119 4.54 10.56 3.80
CA THR A 119 4.45 9.50 2.79
C THR A 119 3.08 8.80 2.86
N PRO A 120 1.97 9.51 2.57
CA PRO A 120 0.64 8.91 2.62
C PRO A 120 0.42 7.91 1.48
N ILE A 121 -0.56 7.03 1.67
CA ILE A 121 -1.21 6.35 0.54
C ILE A 121 -2.25 7.30 -0.03
N ILE A 122 -2.14 7.64 -1.31
CA ILE A 122 -3.02 8.59 -1.98
C ILE A 122 -3.84 7.86 -3.04
N PHE A 123 -5.15 8.07 -3.00
CA PHE A 123 -6.12 7.63 -3.98
C PHE A 123 -6.63 8.86 -4.72
N ASP A 124 -6.09 9.08 -5.92
CA ASP A 124 -6.45 10.19 -6.80
C ASP A 124 -7.41 9.69 -7.87
N TYR A 125 -8.67 10.08 -7.73
CA TYR A 125 -9.76 9.57 -8.54
C TYR A 125 -10.33 10.63 -9.46
N ASN A 126 -10.44 10.30 -10.74
CA ASN A 126 -11.11 11.11 -11.74
C ASN A 126 -12.53 10.57 -11.98
N THR A 127 -13.56 11.31 -11.58
CA THR A 127 -14.96 10.86 -11.68
C THR A 127 -15.47 10.84 -13.11
N LYS A 128 -14.90 11.65 -14.03
CA LYS A 128 -15.29 11.65 -15.44
C LYS A 128 -14.78 10.41 -16.18
N GLN A 129 -13.57 9.96 -15.84
CA GLN A 129 -12.92 8.81 -16.47
C GLN A 129 -13.11 7.51 -15.66
N GLU A 130 -13.77 7.59 -14.50
CA GLU A 130 -13.89 6.52 -13.51
C GLU A 130 -12.56 5.81 -13.22
N LYS A 131 -11.52 6.63 -13.08
CA LYS A 131 -10.13 6.16 -13.01
C LYS A 131 -9.51 6.50 -11.67
N LEU A 132 -9.07 5.47 -10.96
CA LEU A 132 -8.31 5.56 -9.74
C LEU A 132 -6.81 5.49 -10.04
N THR A 133 -6.06 6.46 -9.54
CA THR A 133 -4.59 6.44 -9.51
C THR A 133 -4.13 6.34 -8.06
N ILE A 134 -3.31 5.33 -7.74
CA ILE A 134 -2.78 5.13 -6.38
C ILE A 134 -1.30 5.49 -6.36
N LEU A 135 -0.92 6.32 -5.39
CA LEU A 135 0.46 6.71 -5.08
C LEU A 135 0.79 6.24 -3.67
N PHE A 136 2.00 5.72 -3.48
CA PHE A 136 2.46 5.20 -2.20
C PHE A 136 3.98 5.01 -2.21
N TYR A 137 4.55 4.93 -1.01
CA TYR A 137 5.97 4.70 -0.80
C TYR A 137 6.22 3.28 -0.31
N VAL A 138 7.36 2.71 -0.70
CA VAL A 138 7.79 1.40 -0.22
C VAL A 138 9.18 1.52 0.36
N GLN A 139 9.37 1.00 1.58
CA GLN A 139 10.67 0.80 2.21
C GLN A 139 11.08 -0.67 2.14
N ARG A 140 12.37 -0.91 1.95
CA ARG A 140 12.97 -2.26 2.00
C ARG A 140 13.97 -2.38 3.11
N TYR A 141 14.05 -3.59 3.61
CA TYR A 141 14.89 -3.98 4.72
C TYR A 141 15.63 -5.26 4.37
N ASP A 142 16.88 -5.37 4.80
CA ASP A 142 17.65 -6.59 4.68
C ASP A 142 17.22 -7.66 5.70
N LYS A 143 17.99 -8.75 5.77
CA LYS A 143 17.74 -9.86 6.71
C LYS A 143 17.86 -9.47 8.18
N ASP A 144 18.61 -8.41 8.49
CA ASP A 144 18.90 -7.91 9.83
C ASP A 144 17.98 -6.71 10.17
N ASP A 145 17.00 -6.44 9.31
CA ASP A 145 16.01 -5.36 9.39
C ASP A 145 16.57 -3.95 9.21
N PHE A 146 17.76 -3.81 8.61
CA PHE A 146 18.30 -2.50 8.24
C PHE A 146 17.67 -1.99 6.95
N SER A 147 17.29 -0.71 6.95
CA SER A 147 16.71 -0.02 5.80
C SER A 147 17.71 0.06 4.65
N LEU A 148 17.33 -0.42 3.46
CA LEU A 148 18.18 -0.32 2.26
C LEU A 148 18.28 1.11 1.70
N ASP A 149 17.32 1.97 2.02
CA ASP A 149 17.32 3.39 1.67
C ASP A 149 17.33 4.21 2.96
N ALA A 150 18.48 4.80 3.26
CA ALA A 150 18.67 5.62 4.45
C ALA A 150 17.96 6.98 4.36
N THR A 151 17.75 7.51 3.15
CA THR A 151 17.12 8.83 2.94
C THR A 151 15.63 8.75 3.24
N LEU A 152 14.94 7.72 2.71
CA LEU A 152 13.54 7.49 3.07
C LEU A 152 13.42 7.14 4.55
N GLN A 153 14.33 6.33 5.11
CA GLN A 153 14.30 6.02 6.54
C GLN A 153 14.47 7.27 7.43
N ALA A 154 15.34 8.21 7.05
CA ALA A 154 15.50 9.48 7.75
C ALA A 154 14.21 10.31 7.73
N LEU A 155 13.53 10.38 6.57
CA LEU A 155 12.22 11.04 6.43
C LEU A 155 11.15 10.38 7.31
N LEU A 156 11.16 9.05 7.46
CA LEU A 156 10.21 8.34 8.31
C LEU A 156 10.49 8.61 9.80
N ASN A 157 11.76 8.63 10.19
CA ASN A 157 12.17 8.84 11.58
C ASN A 157 11.90 10.29 12.05
N SER A 158 12.04 11.29 11.17
CA SER A 158 11.78 12.69 11.52
C SER A 158 10.33 12.96 11.92
N ASN A 159 9.40 12.06 11.57
CA ASN A 159 7.97 12.17 11.87
C ASN A 159 7.54 11.35 13.10
N GLN A 160 8.46 10.70 13.81
CA GLN A 160 8.18 9.97 15.07
C GLN A 160 8.52 10.78 16.32
N VAL A 161 8.96 12.03 16.17
CA VAL A 161 9.46 12.90 17.26
C VAL A 161 8.41 13.95 17.67
N GLU A 162 7.17 13.87 17.17
CA GLU A 162 6.05 14.73 17.60
C GLU A 162 5.01 13.98 18.44
#